data_AF-A0A3N5FVA5-F1
#
_entry.id   AF-A0A3N5FVA5-F1
#
_cell.length_a   1.000
_cell.length_b   1.000
_cell.length_c   1.000
_cell.angle_alpha   90.00
_cell.angle_beta   90.00
_cell.angle_gamma   90.00
#
_symmetry.space_group_name_H-M   'P 1'
#
loop_
_entity.id
_entity.type
_entity.pdbx_description
1 polymer ?
#
loop_
_entity_poly.entity_id
_entity_poly.type
_entity_poly.pdbx_seq_one_letter_code
_entity_poly.pdbx_strand_id
1 'polypeptide(L)'
;ELSALGRLSWAFEDSAALLDTSRFDEDPEAAYLRVKGAGRLDRRQLGALQRLAAWRESEARRRDMPRSFVLKEDLLLALATRQPKTPRELQKLPSYDARQGSRDAATWLQILEENAGRPESDLPPRIARPPHSPAIRDLEDRLREAVRRRAAALGIPPEVLAPRRILDALLRLTVGKGDPRLPRELEGWRREVIGEDLLREVILALATEPAS
;
A
#
# COMPACT_ATOMS: atom_id res chain seq x y z
N GLU A 1 -5.38 9.35 34.13
CA GLU A 1 -6.63 8.94 33.45
C GLU A 1 -6.53 7.56 32.79
N LEU A 2 -5.60 7.31 31.86
CA LEU A 2 -5.48 5.99 31.19
C LEU A 2 -5.25 4.81 32.14
N SER A 3 -4.46 4.97 33.21
CA SER A 3 -4.27 3.93 34.23
C SER A 3 -5.57 3.59 34.96
N ALA A 4 -6.39 4.60 35.27
CA ALA A 4 -7.68 4.42 35.91
C ALA A 4 -8.71 3.73 34.99
N LEU A 5 -8.53 3.88 33.67
CA LEU A 5 -9.34 3.19 32.65
C LEU A 5 -8.79 1.81 32.26
N GLY A 6 -7.68 1.36 32.84
CA GLY A 6 -7.03 0.09 32.50
C GLY A 6 -6.37 0.06 31.11
N ARG A 7 -6.11 1.22 30.50
CA ARG A 7 -5.65 1.36 29.11
C ARG A 7 -4.20 1.83 28.98
N LEU A 8 -3.46 1.85 30.08
CA LEU A 8 -2.08 2.29 30.08
C LEU A 8 -1.19 1.37 29.22
N SER A 9 -1.46 0.06 29.23
CA SER A 9 -0.78 -0.92 28.38
C SER A 9 -0.99 -0.64 26.89
N TRP A 10 -2.20 -0.23 26.49
CA TRP A 10 -2.51 0.12 25.09
C TRP A 10 -1.65 1.27 24.60
N ALA A 11 -1.49 2.32 25.43
CA ALA A 11 -0.66 3.47 25.10
C ALA A 11 0.83 3.14 25.02
N PHE A 12 1.33 2.26 25.89
CA PHE A 12 2.70 1.76 25.82
C PHE A 12 2.95 0.96 24.56
N GLU A 13 2.04 0.07 24.18
CA GLU A 13 2.16 -0.73 22.96
C GLU A 13 2.17 0.16 21.70
N ASP A 14 1.23 1.12 21.63
CA ASP A 14 1.18 2.09 20.52
C ASP A 14 2.44 2.95 20.43
N SER A 15 3.00 3.35 21.57
CA SER A 15 4.24 4.15 21.63
C SER A 15 5.45 3.32 21.22
N ALA A 16 5.55 2.06 21.69
CA ALA A 16 6.62 1.14 21.31
C ALA A 16 6.62 0.86 19.80
N ALA A 17 5.43 0.73 19.20
CA ALA A 17 5.25 0.62 17.77
C ALA A 17 5.80 1.84 16.99
N LEU A 18 5.83 3.05 17.56
CA LEU A 18 6.44 4.23 16.91
C LEU A 18 7.98 4.22 16.97
N LEU A 19 8.57 3.49 17.92
CA LEU A 19 10.01 3.34 18.08
C LEU A 19 10.61 2.26 17.16
N ASP A 20 9.75 1.45 16.52
CA ASP A 20 10.17 0.44 15.55
C ASP A 20 10.64 1.10 14.24
N THR A 21 11.95 1.33 14.14
CA THR A 21 12.57 1.97 12.99
C THR A 21 12.57 1.08 11.74
N SER A 22 12.28 -0.22 11.86
CA SER A 22 12.13 -1.11 10.69
C SER A 22 10.97 -0.65 9.79
N ARG A 23 10.03 0.14 10.32
CA ARG A 23 8.98 0.82 9.56
C ARG A 23 9.50 1.87 8.58
N PHE A 24 10.73 2.38 8.79
CA PHE A 24 11.39 3.33 7.89
C PHE A 24 12.37 2.65 6.93
N ASP A 25 12.83 1.44 7.24
CA ASP A 25 13.66 0.60 6.36
C ASP A 25 12.79 -0.18 5.36
N GLU A 26 11.92 0.54 4.66
CA GLU A 26 11.16 -0.05 3.57
C GLU A 26 12.10 -0.44 2.43
N ASP A 27 11.97 -1.69 1.99
CA ASP A 27 12.60 -2.22 0.79
C ASP A 27 12.27 -1.31 -0.42
N PRO A 28 13.26 -0.70 -1.09
CA PRO A 28 13.05 0.09 -2.30
C PRO A 28 12.24 -0.66 -3.36
N GLU A 29 12.37 -1.99 -3.45
CA GLU A 29 11.62 -2.83 -4.39
C GLU A 29 10.13 -2.94 -4.07
N ALA A 30 9.71 -2.61 -2.85
CA ALA A 30 8.30 -2.55 -2.46
C ALA A 30 7.67 -1.16 -2.65
N ALA A 31 8.47 -0.13 -2.97
CA ALA A 31 8.02 1.26 -3.01
C ALA A 31 6.87 1.50 -4.03
N TYR A 32 6.85 0.75 -5.13
CA TYR A 32 5.82 0.86 -6.17
C TYR A 32 4.40 0.55 -5.69
N LEU A 33 4.24 -0.27 -4.64
CA LEU A 33 2.93 -0.67 -4.11
C LEU A 33 2.13 0.51 -3.54
N ARG A 34 2.82 1.60 -3.15
CA ARG A 34 2.21 2.81 -2.59
C ARG A 34 1.90 3.88 -3.64
N VAL A 35 2.41 3.73 -4.87
CA VAL A 35 2.18 4.72 -5.92
C VAL A 35 0.71 4.70 -6.32
N LYS A 36 0.06 5.87 -6.27
CA LYS A 36 -1.35 5.98 -6.66
C LYS A 36 -1.51 5.57 -8.11
N GLY A 37 -2.41 4.62 -8.37
CA GLY A 37 -2.67 4.12 -9.72
C GLY A 37 -1.89 2.84 -10.09
N ALA A 38 -0.93 2.38 -9.27
CA ALA A 38 -0.19 1.14 -9.52
C ALA A 38 -1.10 -0.06 -9.80
N GLY A 39 -2.20 -0.20 -9.06
CA GLY A 39 -3.16 -1.29 -9.27
C GLY A 39 -3.95 -1.27 -10.59
N ARG A 40 -3.77 -0.26 -11.45
CA ARG A 40 -4.34 -0.25 -12.83
C ARG A 40 -3.38 -0.82 -13.87
N LEU A 41 -2.11 -0.96 -13.52
CA LEU A 41 -1.05 -1.33 -14.43
C LEU A 41 -1.05 -2.83 -14.70
N ASP A 42 -0.69 -3.21 -15.93
CA ASP A 42 -0.37 -4.60 -16.25
C ASP A 42 0.99 -5.01 -15.65
N ARG A 43 1.39 -6.27 -15.81
CA ARG A 43 2.64 -6.79 -15.22
C ARG A 43 3.89 -6.10 -15.76
N ARG A 44 3.90 -5.75 -17.05
CA ARG A 44 5.05 -5.08 -17.69
C ARG A 44 5.20 -3.65 -17.19
N GLN A 45 4.09 -2.93 -17.12
CA GLN A 45 4.01 -1.59 -16.56
C GLN A 45 4.34 -1.59 -15.06
N LEU A 46 3.89 -2.61 -14.30
CA LEU A 46 4.26 -2.77 -12.90
C LEU A 46 5.74 -3.03 -12.72
N GLY A 47 6.36 -3.85 -13.58
CA GLY A 47 7.82 -4.06 -13.56
C GLY A 47 8.60 -2.77 -13.80
N ALA A 48 8.14 -1.93 -14.73
CA ALA A 48 8.71 -0.61 -14.97
C ALA A 48 8.55 0.30 -13.73
N LEU A 49 7.34 0.33 -13.16
CA LEU A 49 7.05 1.11 -11.97
C LEU A 49 7.90 0.67 -10.76
N GLN A 50 8.09 -0.64 -10.57
CA GLN A 50 8.92 -1.22 -9.53
C GLN A 50 10.36 -0.69 -9.61
N ARG A 51 11.02 -0.86 -10.75
CA ARG A 51 12.41 -0.41 -10.92
C ARG A 51 12.56 1.10 -10.81
N LEU A 52 11.65 1.87 -11.40
CA LEU A 52 11.68 3.34 -11.31
C LEU A 52 11.43 3.84 -9.88
N ALA A 53 10.53 3.20 -9.13
CA ALA A 53 10.27 3.55 -7.75
C ALA A 53 11.45 3.19 -6.83
N ALA A 54 12.07 2.02 -7.03
CA ALA A 54 13.27 1.61 -6.31
C ALA A 54 14.45 2.56 -6.60
N TRP A 55 14.67 2.92 -7.87
CA TRP A 55 15.67 3.92 -8.25
C TRP A 55 15.40 5.27 -7.58
N ARG A 56 14.15 5.76 -7.62
CA ARG A 56 13.77 7.03 -7.00
C ARG A 56 14.10 7.05 -5.50
N GLU A 57 13.90 5.93 -4.82
CA GLU A 57 14.13 5.82 -3.38
C GLU A 57 15.61 5.81 -3.02
N SER A 58 16.39 5.01 -3.74
CA SER A 58 17.85 5.00 -3.61
C SER A 58 18.44 6.38 -3.88
N GLU A 59 17.94 7.06 -4.91
CA GLU A 59 18.45 8.35 -5.32
C GLU A 59 18.01 9.50 -4.40
N ALA A 60 16.79 9.43 -3.84
CA ALA A 60 16.33 10.36 -2.82
C ALA A 60 17.17 10.27 -1.54
N ARG A 61 17.51 9.05 -1.10
CA ARG A 61 18.42 8.82 0.03
C ARG A 61 19.83 9.32 -0.29
N ARG A 62 20.36 8.97 -1.46
CA ARG A 62 21.72 9.35 -1.89
C ARG A 62 21.92 10.87 -1.98
N ARG A 63 20.89 11.58 -2.47
CA ARG A 63 20.92 13.04 -2.66
C ARG A 63 20.38 13.82 -1.45
N ASP A 64 19.96 13.13 -0.40
CA ASP A 64 19.31 13.70 0.80
C ASP A 64 18.21 14.71 0.45
N MET A 65 17.23 14.28 -0.36
CA MET A 65 16.15 15.15 -0.80
C MET A 65 14.81 14.41 -0.90
N PRO A 66 13.68 15.15 -0.91
CA PRO A 66 12.37 14.56 -1.11
C PRO A 66 12.27 13.77 -2.43
N ARG A 67 11.60 12.62 -2.39
CA ARG A 67 11.39 11.72 -3.55
C ARG A 67 10.78 12.43 -4.76
N SER A 68 9.87 13.37 -4.50
CA SER A 68 9.21 14.18 -5.53
C SER A 68 10.16 15.13 -6.28
N PHE A 69 11.30 15.49 -5.68
CA PHE A 69 12.32 16.35 -6.28
C PHE A 69 13.25 15.53 -7.18
N VAL A 70 13.43 14.24 -6.88
CA VAL A 70 14.12 13.28 -7.76
C VAL A 70 13.25 12.94 -8.96
N LEU A 71 12.02 12.46 -8.71
CA LEU A 71 11.08 12.09 -9.75
C LEU A 71 9.63 12.26 -9.24
N LYS A 72 8.91 13.21 -9.86
CA LYS A 72 7.52 13.51 -9.51
C LYS A 72 6.63 12.28 -9.67
N GLU A 73 5.65 12.12 -8.79
CA GLU A 73 4.79 10.93 -8.77
C GLU A 73 3.99 10.77 -10.08
N ASP A 74 3.45 11.86 -10.64
CA ASP A 74 2.73 11.82 -11.92
C ASP A 74 3.63 11.40 -13.07
N LEU A 75 4.88 11.87 -13.09
CA LEU A 75 5.85 11.51 -14.12
C LEU A 75 6.32 10.07 -13.95
N LEU A 76 6.52 9.60 -12.71
CA LEU A 76 6.83 8.20 -12.39
C LEU A 76 5.74 7.26 -12.94
N LEU A 77 4.47 7.57 -12.67
CA LEU A 77 3.35 6.77 -13.17
C LEU A 77 3.25 6.84 -14.70
N ALA A 78 3.46 8.02 -15.29
CA ALA A 78 3.42 8.20 -16.74
C ALA A 78 4.54 7.44 -17.47
N LEU A 79 5.76 7.45 -16.92
CA LEU A 79 6.91 6.67 -17.41
C LEU A 79 6.57 5.18 -17.43
N ALA A 80 6.08 4.64 -16.31
CA ALA A 80 5.71 3.23 -16.20
C ALA A 80 4.57 2.85 -17.15
N THR A 81 3.62 3.76 -17.38
CA THR A 81 2.45 3.51 -18.22
C THR A 81 2.79 3.58 -19.71
N ARG A 82 3.49 4.64 -20.12
CA ARG A 82 3.75 4.98 -21.54
C ARG A 82 5.04 4.37 -22.08
N GLN A 83 5.99 4.05 -21.21
CA GLN A 83 7.28 3.42 -21.52
C GLN A 83 7.97 4.07 -22.74
N PRO A 84 8.26 5.40 -22.69
CA PRO A 84 8.92 6.09 -23.79
C PRO A 84 10.27 5.45 -24.11
N LYS A 85 10.62 5.40 -25.39
CA LYS A 85 11.89 4.85 -25.88
C LYS A 85 12.89 5.92 -26.25
N THR A 86 12.44 7.17 -26.36
CA THR A 86 13.27 8.29 -26.80
C THR A 86 13.12 9.51 -25.89
N PRO A 87 14.16 10.38 -25.81
CA PRO A 87 14.06 11.64 -25.08
C PRO A 87 12.90 12.52 -25.57
N ARG A 88 12.57 12.46 -26.87
CA ARG A 88 11.47 13.23 -27.47
C ARG A 88 10.10 12.73 -27.00
N GLU A 89 9.93 11.43 -26.81
CA GLU A 89 8.70 10.87 -26.23
C GLU A 89 8.60 11.19 -24.75
N LEU A 90 9.71 11.11 -24.02
CA LEU A 90 9.79 11.45 -22.61
C LEU A 90 9.32 12.88 -22.32
N GLN A 91 9.75 13.85 -23.14
CA GLN A 91 9.37 15.26 -23.01
C GLN A 91 7.87 15.53 -23.18
N LYS A 92 7.12 14.62 -23.80
CA LYS A 92 5.66 14.73 -23.98
C LYS A 92 4.87 14.22 -22.77
N LEU A 93 5.53 13.63 -21.78
CA LEU A 93 4.87 13.09 -20.60
C LEU A 93 4.38 14.22 -19.68
N PRO A 94 3.26 13.99 -18.96
CA PRO A 94 2.76 14.95 -17.98
C PRO A 94 3.79 15.19 -16.89
N SER A 95 3.82 16.42 -16.37
CA SER A 95 4.70 16.84 -15.28
C SER A 95 6.21 16.70 -15.58
N TYR A 96 6.60 16.48 -16.84
CA TYR A 96 8.01 16.50 -17.26
C TYR A 96 8.62 17.89 -16.99
N ASP A 97 9.77 17.87 -16.33
CA ASP A 97 10.56 19.05 -16.04
C ASP A 97 11.93 18.93 -16.72
N ALA A 98 12.31 19.93 -17.51
CA ALA A 98 13.55 19.88 -18.29
C ALA A 98 14.81 19.84 -17.42
N ARG A 99 14.79 20.38 -16.20
CA ARG A 99 15.94 20.34 -15.28
C ARG A 99 16.08 18.97 -14.61
N GLN A 100 14.98 18.29 -14.28
CA GLN A 100 15.02 16.89 -13.85
C GLN A 100 15.46 15.98 -14.99
N GLY A 101 14.87 16.20 -16.18
CA GLY A 101 15.19 15.44 -17.38
C GLY A 101 16.64 15.54 -17.81
N SER A 102 17.27 16.71 -17.74
CA SER A 102 18.69 16.86 -18.10
C SER A 102 19.64 16.06 -17.21
N ARG A 103 19.22 15.74 -15.97
CA ARG A 103 20.00 14.97 -15.01
C ARG A 103 19.77 13.47 -15.13
N ASP A 104 18.50 13.06 -15.22
CA ASP A 104 18.12 11.67 -14.95
C ASP A 104 17.39 10.98 -16.12
N ALA A 105 17.09 11.68 -17.22
CA ALA A 105 16.33 11.10 -18.34
C ALA A 105 17.00 9.87 -18.96
N ALA A 106 18.32 9.88 -19.10
CA ALA A 106 19.06 8.74 -19.65
C ALA A 106 18.87 7.50 -18.77
N THR A 107 18.97 7.67 -17.44
CA THR A 107 18.75 6.61 -16.46
C THR A 107 17.33 6.07 -16.52
N TRP A 108 16.32 6.93 -16.64
CA TRP A 108 14.93 6.48 -16.75
C TRP A 108 14.67 5.67 -18.02
N LEU A 109 15.20 6.12 -19.16
CA LEU A 109 15.08 5.41 -20.43
C LEU A 109 15.79 4.04 -20.37
N GLN A 110 16.98 3.99 -19.77
CA GLN A 110 17.71 2.74 -19.55
C GLN A 110 16.91 1.76 -18.67
N ILE A 111 16.34 2.22 -17.55
CA ILE A 111 15.52 1.37 -16.67
C ILE A 111 14.32 0.78 -17.43
N LEU A 112 13.69 1.58 -18.30
CA LEU A 112 12.56 1.15 -19.13
C LEU A 112 12.99 0.13 -20.19
N GLU A 113 14.13 0.35 -20.83
CA GLU A 113 14.71 -0.57 -21.82
C GLU A 113 15.06 -1.93 -21.18
N GLU A 114 15.75 -1.91 -20.04
CA GLU A 114 16.06 -3.12 -19.27
C GLU A 114 14.79 -3.85 -18.85
N ASN A 115 13.75 -3.13 -18.43
CA ASN A 115 12.47 -3.75 -18.10
C ASN A 115 11.77 -4.37 -19.31
N ALA A 116 11.91 -3.79 -20.50
CA ALA A 116 11.33 -4.32 -21.73
C ALA A 116 11.94 -5.68 -22.10
N GLY A 117 13.24 -5.88 -21.82
CA GLY A 117 13.94 -7.14 -22.09
C GLY A 117 13.67 -8.29 -21.10
N ARG A 118 13.02 -8.03 -19.96
CA ARG A 118 12.80 -9.06 -18.91
C ARG A 118 11.80 -10.14 -19.35
N PRO A 119 12.01 -11.42 -19.01
CA PRO A 119 11.00 -12.44 -19.21
C PRO A 119 9.79 -12.19 -18.29
N GLU A 120 8.63 -12.68 -18.72
CA GLU A 120 7.36 -12.50 -18.00
C GLU A 120 7.37 -13.18 -16.61
N SER A 121 8.23 -14.18 -16.39
CA SER A 121 8.46 -14.84 -15.10
C SER A 121 9.03 -13.90 -14.04
N ASP A 122 9.84 -12.92 -14.47
CA ASP A 122 10.58 -12.05 -13.56
C ASP A 122 9.80 -10.78 -13.23
N LEU A 123 8.66 -10.57 -13.89
CA LEU A 123 7.80 -9.42 -13.64
C LEU A 123 6.97 -9.61 -12.38
N PRO A 124 6.74 -8.53 -11.60
CA PRO A 124 5.89 -8.60 -10.43
C PRO A 124 4.49 -9.12 -10.79
N PRO A 125 3.83 -9.85 -9.88
CA PRO A 125 2.44 -10.22 -10.06
C PRO A 125 1.58 -8.96 -10.13
N ARG A 126 0.41 -9.08 -10.76
CA ARG A 126 -0.58 -7.99 -10.71
C ARG A 126 -0.92 -7.69 -9.26
N ILE A 127 -1.01 -6.41 -8.92
CA ILE A 127 -1.51 -6.00 -7.60
C ILE A 127 -2.97 -6.43 -7.53
N ALA A 128 -3.25 -7.41 -6.69
CA ALA A 128 -4.60 -7.86 -6.43
C ALA A 128 -5.42 -6.68 -5.92
N ARG A 129 -6.41 -6.28 -6.71
CA ARG A 129 -7.49 -5.45 -6.19
C ARG A 129 -8.43 -6.38 -5.45
N PRO A 130 -8.87 -6.05 -4.22
CA PRO A 130 -10.04 -6.69 -3.67
C PRO A 130 -11.13 -6.64 -4.75
N PRO A 131 -11.75 -7.77 -5.11
CA PRO A 131 -12.85 -7.76 -6.07
C PRO A 131 -13.82 -6.66 -5.65
N HIS A 132 -14.25 -5.81 -6.58
CA HIS A 132 -15.21 -4.76 -6.25
C HIS A 132 -16.63 -5.32 -6.37
N SER A 133 -16.89 -6.44 -5.69
CA SER A 133 -18.21 -7.05 -5.63
C SER A 133 -19.11 -6.27 -4.65
N PRO A 134 -20.43 -6.26 -4.86
CA PRO A 134 -21.37 -5.80 -3.84
C PRO A 134 -21.11 -6.44 -2.48
N ALA A 135 -20.85 -7.76 -2.44
CA ALA A 135 -20.57 -8.49 -1.21
C ALA A 135 -19.36 -7.94 -0.43
N ILE A 136 -18.29 -7.54 -1.13
CA ILE A 136 -17.09 -6.97 -0.48
C ILE A 136 -17.36 -5.55 0.03
N ARG A 137 -18.19 -4.76 -0.66
CA ARG A 137 -18.63 -3.45 -0.15
C ARG A 137 -19.49 -3.60 1.10
N ASP A 138 -20.42 -4.54 1.09
CA ASP A 138 -21.27 -4.82 2.26
C ASP A 138 -20.42 -5.30 3.44
N LEU A 139 -19.39 -6.12 3.20
CA LEU A 139 -18.42 -6.52 4.23
C LEU A 139 -17.64 -5.30 4.75
N GLU A 140 -17.12 -4.44 3.88
CA GLU A 140 -16.40 -3.23 4.28
C GLU A 140 -17.26 -2.33 5.20
N ASP A 141 -18.55 -2.18 4.89
CA ASP A 141 -19.48 -1.41 5.70
C ASP A 141 -19.81 -2.09 7.03
N ARG A 142 -19.96 -3.42 7.08
CA ARG A 142 -20.11 -4.17 8.34
C ARG A 142 -18.89 -4.02 9.25
N LEU A 143 -17.68 -4.12 8.69
CA LEU A 143 -16.43 -3.95 9.45
C LEU A 143 -16.34 -2.54 10.05
N ARG A 144 -16.65 -1.51 9.26
CA ARG A 144 -16.70 -0.12 9.76
C ARG A 144 -17.67 0.07 10.90
N GLU A 145 -18.86 -0.51 10.76
CA GLU A 145 -19.89 -0.39 11.78
C GLU A 145 -19.49 -1.13 13.06
N ALA A 146 -18.87 -2.31 12.96
CA ALA A 146 -18.30 -3.01 14.10
C ALA A 146 -17.26 -2.16 14.85
N VAL A 147 -16.34 -1.52 14.12
CA VAL A 147 -15.34 -0.61 14.72
C VAL A 147 -16.02 0.58 15.39
N ARG A 148 -17.01 1.22 14.75
CA ARG A 148 -17.74 2.37 15.33
C ARG A 148 -18.44 2.00 16.62
N ARG A 149 -19.18 0.90 16.64
CA ARG A 149 -19.88 0.41 17.85
C ARG A 149 -18.91 0.13 18.98
N ARG A 150 -17.80 -0.56 18.68
CA ARG A 150 -16.79 -0.89 19.69
C ARG A 150 -16.07 0.35 20.23
N ALA A 151 -15.69 1.27 19.36
CA ALA A 151 -15.05 2.52 19.73
C ALA A 151 -15.96 3.39 20.60
N ALA A 152 -17.25 3.48 20.26
CA ALA A 152 -18.26 4.18 21.07
C ALA A 152 -18.40 3.56 22.46
N ALA A 153 -18.48 2.22 22.57
CA ALA A 153 -18.54 1.53 23.86
C ALA A 153 -17.28 1.77 24.73
N LEU A 154 -16.13 1.98 24.09
CA LEU A 154 -14.88 2.30 24.78
C LEU A 154 -14.71 3.80 25.05
N GLY A 155 -15.54 4.67 24.48
CA GLY A 155 -15.36 6.11 24.58
C GLY A 155 -14.05 6.60 23.93
N ILE A 156 -13.62 5.97 22.83
CA ILE A 156 -12.47 6.38 22.04
C ILE A 156 -12.88 6.69 20.59
N PRO A 157 -12.13 7.53 19.86
CA PRO A 157 -12.37 7.71 18.43
C PRO A 157 -12.19 6.38 17.66
N PRO A 158 -13.06 6.06 16.68
CA PRO A 158 -12.89 4.88 15.81
C PRO A 158 -11.51 4.83 15.14
N GLU A 159 -10.94 5.99 14.85
CA GLU A 159 -9.66 6.15 14.14
C GLU A 159 -8.46 5.78 15.00
N VAL A 160 -8.63 5.76 16.33
CA VAL A 160 -7.65 5.23 17.28
C VAL A 160 -7.75 3.71 17.36
N LEU A 161 -8.96 3.17 17.23
CA LEU A 161 -9.21 1.73 17.30
C LEU A 161 -8.78 1.02 16.02
N ALA A 162 -9.29 1.42 14.86
CA ALA A 162 -8.95 0.83 13.57
C ALA A 162 -9.20 1.82 12.41
N PRO A 163 -8.18 2.60 11.97
CA PRO A 163 -8.32 3.48 10.82
C PRO A 163 -8.59 2.71 9.52
N ARG A 164 -9.20 3.37 8.54
CA ARG A 164 -9.57 2.79 7.23
C ARG A 164 -8.46 1.94 6.59
N ARG A 165 -7.21 2.42 6.63
CA ARG A 165 -6.04 1.73 6.07
C ARG A 165 -5.89 0.29 6.60
N ILE A 166 -6.21 0.08 7.88
CA ILE A 166 -6.11 -1.22 8.54
C ILE A 166 -7.22 -2.15 8.06
N LEU A 167 -8.45 -1.64 7.90
CA LEU A 167 -9.55 -2.42 7.34
C LEU A 167 -9.28 -2.80 5.88
N ASP A 168 -8.72 -1.88 5.09
CA ASP A 168 -8.30 -2.16 3.72
C ASP A 168 -7.16 -3.22 3.69
N ALA A 169 -6.25 -3.20 4.68
CA ALA A 169 -5.20 -4.22 4.82
C ALA A 169 -5.79 -5.58 5.18
N LEU A 170 -6.74 -5.64 6.12
CA LEU A 170 -7.47 -6.86 6.47
C LEU A 170 -8.14 -7.46 5.23
N LEU A 171 -8.95 -6.69 4.49
CA LEU A 171 -9.61 -7.17 3.27
C LEU A 171 -8.61 -7.70 2.22
N ARG A 172 -7.46 -7.05 2.04
CA ARG A 172 -6.40 -7.50 1.10
C ARG A 172 -5.70 -8.79 1.55
N LEU A 173 -5.64 -9.05 2.85
CA LEU A 173 -5.03 -10.26 3.39
C LEU A 173 -5.97 -11.46 3.34
N THR A 174 -7.29 -11.23 3.36
CA THR A 174 -8.27 -12.30 3.51
C THR A 174 -9.03 -12.64 2.22
N VAL A 175 -9.52 -11.63 1.51
CA VAL A 175 -10.41 -11.83 0.35
C VAL A 175 -9.65 -12.49 -0.80
N GLY A 176 -10.16 -13.62 -1.28
CA GLY A 176 -9.59 -14.38 -2.40
C GLY A 176 -8.32 -15.16 -2.08
N LYS A 177 -7.92 -15.25 -0.79
CA LYS A 177 -6.70 -15.98 -0.36
C LYS A 177 -6.96 -17.25 0.45
N GLY A 178 -8.21 -17.51 0.84
CA GLY A 178 -8.61 -18.74 1.55
C GLY A 178 -8.10 -18.87 2.99
N ASP A 179 -7.28 -17.92 3.46
CA ASP A 179 -6.69 -17.91 4.80
C ASP A 179 -6.84 -16.53 5.43
N PRO A 180 -7.94 -16.28 6.16
CA PRO A 180 -8.19 -15.01 6.81
C PRO A 180 -7.17 -14.73 7.93
N ARG A 181 -6.43 -13.64 7.82
CA ARG A 181 -5.43 -13.22 8.81
C ARG A 181 -5.57 -11.76 9.17
N LEU A 182 -5.28 -11.43 10.43
CA LEU A 182 -5.21 -10.04 10.88
C LEU A 182 -3.95 -9.35 10.33
N PRO A 183 -4.05 -8.08 9.91
CA PRO A 183 -2.86 -7.25 9.72
C PRO A 183 -2.15 -7.04 11.06
N ARG A 184 -0.83 -6.82 11.04
CA ARG A 184 -0.01 -6.66 12.25
C ARG A 184 -0.54 -5.57 13.17
N GLU A 185 -1.16 -4.53 12.62
CA GLU A 185 -1.73 -3.42 13.40
C GLU A 185 -3.00 -3.80 14.18
N LEU A 186 -3.65 -4.93 13.88
CA LEU A 186 -4.75 -5.50 14.67
C LEU A 186 -4.30 -6.62 15.61
N GLU A 187 -3.00 -6.85 15.75
CA GLU A 187 -2.46 -7.74 16.78
C GLU A 187 -2.39 -7.04 18.15
N GLY A 188 -1.88 -7.75 19.15
CA GLY A 188 -1.69 -7.23 20.51
C GLY A 188 -2.99 -6.79 21.16
N TRP A 189 -3.02 -5.64 21.83
CA TRP A 189 -4.24 -5.21 22.54
C TRP A 189 -5.46 -5.05 21.61
N ARG A 190 -5.25 -4.63 20.36
CA ARG A 190 -6.35 -4.45 19.39
C ARG A 190 -6.97 -5.77 18.99
N ARG A 191 -6.22 -6.87 19.03
CA ARG A 191 -6.73 -8.21 18.73
C ARG A 191 -7.86 -8.59 19.68
N GLU A 192 -7.61 -8.44 20.97
CA GLU A 192 -8.55 -8.74 22.05
C GLU A 192 -9.73 -7.76 22.04
N VAL A 193 -9.50 -6.52 21.64
CA VAL A 193 -10.55 -5.49 21.68
C VAL A 193 -11.50 -5.55 20.49
N ILE A 194 -11.00 -5.80 19.28
CA ILE A 194 -11.82 -5.75 18.05
C ILE A 194 -11.33 -6.70 16.95
N GLY A 195 -10.06 -7.13 16.97
CA GLY A 195 -9.48 -7.94 15.90
C GLY A 195 -10.19 -9.27 15.70
N GLU A 196 -10.47 -10.02 16.76
CA GLU A 196 -11.19 -11.30 16.66
C GLU A 196 -12.61 -11.15 16.11
N ASP A 197 -13.31 -10.07 16.47
CA ASP A 197 -14.65 -9.77 15.95
C ASP A 197 -14.61 -9.44 14.46
N LEU A 198 -13.64 -8.63 14.03
CA LEU A 198 -13.44 -8.31 12.61
C LEU A 198 -13.06 -9.55 11.80
N LEU A 199 -12.22 -10.42 12.35
CA LEU A 199 -11.83 -11.66 11.70
C LEU A 199 -13.04 -12.59 11.53
N ARG A 200 -13.91 -12.67 12.53
CA ARG A 200 -15.17 -13.42 12.46
C ARG A 200 -16.10 -12.90 11.38
N GLU A 201 -16.31 -11.59 11.28
CA GLU A 201 -17.12 -10.96 10.23
C GLU A 201 -16.60 -11.32 8.82
N VAL A 202 -15.27 -11.33 8.66
CA VAL A 202 -14.64 -11.75 7.40
C VAL A 202 -14.88 -13.24 7.12
N ILE A 203 -14.66 -14.12 8.10
CA ILE A 203 -14.86 -15.58 7.93
C ILE A 203 -16.31 -15.87 7.56
N LEU A 204 -17.28 -15.23 8.22
CA LEU A 204 -18.70 -15.38 7.92
C LEU A 204 -19.02 -14.93 6.50
N ALA A 205 -18.48 -13.79 6.06
CA ALA A 205 -18.69 -13.30 4.71
C ALA A 205 -18.12 -14.25 3.64
N LEU A 206 -16.92 -14.81 3.88
CA LEU A 206 -16.29 -15.75 2.97
C LEU A 206 -17.02 -17.10 2.90
N ALA A 207 -17.68 -17.53 3.98
CA ALA A 207 -18.51 -18.73 3.98
C ALA A 207 -19.81 -18.57 3.18
N THR A 208 -20.26 -17.33 2.93
CA THR A 208 -21.50 -17.02 2.21
C THR A 208 -21.32 -16.78 0.71
N GLU A 209 -20.10 -16.71 0.19
CA GLU A 209 -19.88 -16.65 -1.27
C GLU A 209 -19.98 -18.07 -1.86
N PRO A 210 -20.95 -18.35 -2.76
CA PRO A 210 -20.97 -19.63 -3.47
C PRO A 210 -19.74 -19.71 -4.37
N ALA A 211 -19.03 -20.84 -4.31
CA ALA A 211 -17.91 -21.14 -5.20
C ALA A 211 -18.34 -20.91 -6.65
N SER A 212 -17.83 -19.84 -7.26
CA SER A 212 -17.94 -19.55 -8.69
C SER A 212 -16.67 -19.99 -9.41
#